data_AF-A0A2S6FCH4-F1
#
_entry.id   AF-A0A2S6FCH4-F1
#
_cell.length_a   1.000
_cell.length_b   1.000
_cell.length_c   1.000
_cell.angle_alpha   90.00
_cell.angle_beta   90.00
_cell.angle_gamma   90.00
#
_symmetry.space_group_name_H-M   'P 1'
#
loop_
_entity.id
_entity.type
_entity.pdbx_description
1 polymer ?
#
loop_
_entity_poly.entity_id
_entity_poly.type
_entity_poly.pdbx_seq_one_letter_code
_entity_poly.pdbx_strand_id
1 'polypeptide(L)'
;MLVLLIFTAIVFLAACVWGFSRYKSGVWVWVDCLYYPLAAIGVILLFHNNSGQRQEIEAIQDKQLLQQQLVRDIANQPRVHIDIDSTLYSSYITLIGTIPGLAAVCTEASSSAACNAALKLSPMIKKFLDSANADAELPVEKRLLNTCNAAESMLLELEASGELLPSTSRELIGNYKAIAQKNMGLGAAYEVDRANEVIKIESQSELRALDKGGYLNAEAGDFFREVMSVQINNATIILKGLTPCLETRNSELQKLNEWTDKKLTTEQRIQEFNQIIEKAKTVVDLGLYSFQLKLWPFFLVLALALKFGKAVFGVNEQCKAALRKLRILWDKRTHTKSVQRQD
;
A
#
# COMPACT_ATOMS: atom_id res chain seq x y z
N MET A 1 36.68 23.09 -8.23
CA MET A 1 36.92 23.32 -9.67
C MET A 1 38.26 24.00 -9.93
N LEU A 2 38.57 25.14 -9.32
CA LEU A 2 39.84 25.89 -9.52
C LEU A 2 41.11 25.04 -9.27
N VAL A 3 41.15 24.26 -8.19
CA VAL A 3 42.29 23.38 -7.85
C VAL A 3 42.56 22.35 -8.95
N LEU A 4 41.52 21.74 -9.51
CA LEU A 4 41.65 20.77 -10.59
C LEU A 4 42.16 21.42 -11.88
N LEU A 5 41.72 22.65 -12.19
CA LEU A 5 42.21 23.40 -13.34
C LEU A 5 43.70 23.73 -13.22
N ILE A 6 44.13 24.21 -12.05
CA ILE A 6 45.54 24.52 -11.78
C ILE A 6 46.39 23.25 -11.89
N PHE A 7 45.95 22.15 -11.26
CA PHE A 7 46.62 20.86 -11.38
C PHE A 7 46.72 20.39 -12.83
N THR A 8 45.62 20.50 -13.60
CA THR A 8 45.58 20.15 -15.02
C THR A 8 46.62 20.94 -15.81
N ALA A 9 46.67 22.26 -15.64
CA ALA A 9 47.64 23.10 -16.33
C ALA A 9 49.09 22.69 -16.00
N ILE A 10 49.40 22.48 -14.71
CA ILE A 10 50.75 22.11 -14.27
C ILE A 10 51.16 20.75 -14.84
N VAL A 11 50.31 19.73 -14.73
CA VAL A 11 50.66 18.36 -15.13
C VAL A 11 50.75 18.23 -16.65
N PHE A 12 49.90 18.91 -17.42
CA PHE A 12 50.02 18.94 -18.88
C PHE A 12 51.28 19.68 -19.35
N LEU A 13 51.63 20.80 -18.72
CA LEU A 13 52.88 21.50 -19.01
C LEU A 13 54.10 20.62 -18.70
N ALA A 14 54.12 19.97 -17.53
CA ALA A 14 55.19 19.06 -17.14
C ALA A 14 55.31 17.87 -18.11
N ALA A 15 54.18 17.25 -18.49
CA ALA A 15 54.17 16.15 -19.44
C ALA A 15 54.61 16.57 -20.85
N CYS A 16 54.26 17.80 -21.28
CA CYS A 16 54.72 18.38 -22.53
C CYS A 16 56.25 18.55 -22.54
N VAL A 17 56.80 19.22 -21.51
CA VAL A 17 58.25 19.43 -21.37
C VAL A 17 59.00 18.10 -21.29
N TRP A 18 58.46 17.12 -20.55
CA TRP A 18 59.04 15.79 -20.44
C TRP A 18 58.97 15.02 -21.77
N GLY A 19 57.85 15.08 -22.47
CA GLY A 19 57.65 14.55 -23.83
C GLY A 19 58.71 15.04 -24.81
N PHE A 20 58.99 16.35 -24.78
CA PHE A 20 60.04 16.94 -25.61
C PHE A 20 61.46 16.51 -25.20
N SER A 21 61.74 16.42 -23.90
CA SER A 21 63.10 16.24 -23.37
C SER A 21 63.60 14.79 -23.39
N ARG A 22 62.73 13.80 -23.17
CA ARG A 22 63.11 12.37 -23.02
C ARG A 22 62.64 11.51 -24.20
N TYR A 23 63.00 11.95 -25.41
CA TYR A 23 62.52 11.37 -26.67
C TYR A 23 63.04 9.96 -27.02
N LYS A 24 63.98 9.37 -26.28
CA LYS A 24 64.45 7.99 -26.56
C LYS A 24 64.10 6.97 -25.47
N SER A 25 63.27 7.37 -24.50
CA SER A 25 63.02 6.51 -23.35
C SER A 25 61.93 5.48 -23.64
N GLY A 26 62.20 4.20 -23.34
CA GLY A 26 61.20 3.13 -23.37
C GLY A 26 60.04 3.33 -22.38
N VAL A 27 60.13 4.33 -21.49
CA VAL A 27 59.08 4.70 -20.53
C VAL A 27 57.76 5.05 -21.23
N TRP A 28 57.79 5.57 -22.47
CA TRP A 28 56.56 5.90 -23.21
C TRP A 28 55.74 4.68 -23.64
N VAL A 29 56.33 3.48 -23.68
CA VAL A 29 55.58 2.23 -23.94
C VAL A 29 54.70 1.91 -22.72
N TRP A 30 55.24 2.07 -21.52
CA TRP A 30 54.54 1.84 -20.26
C TRP A 30 53.37 2.78 -20.00
N VAL A 31 53.39 3.98 -20.60
CA VAL A 31 52.26 4.93 -20.51
C VAL A 31 50.97 4.32 -21.02
N ASP A 32 51.00 3.52 -22.09
CA ASP A 32 49.80 2.86 -22.60
C ASP A 32 49.32 1.75 -21.65
N CYS A 33 50.26 0.95 -21.12
CA CYS A 33 49.97 -0.09 -20.13
C CYS A 33 49.35 0.48 -18.84
N LEU A 34 49.66 1.73 -18.49
CA LEU A 34 49.06 2.42 -17.34
C LEU A 34 47.73 3.10 -17.68
N TYR A 35 47.68 3.77 -18.83
CA TYR A 35 46.53 4.59 -19.25
C TYR A 35 45.27 3.76 -19.50
N TYR A 36 45.37 2.67 -20.26
CA TYR A 36 44.18 1.90 -20.66
C TYR A 36 43.48 1.22 -19.47
N PRO A 37 44.19 0.59 -18.51
CA PRO A 37 43.55 0.08 -17.29
C PRO A 37 42.93 1.18 -16.42
N LEU A 38 43.58 2.33 -16.27
CA LEU A 38 43.01 3.47 -15.52
C LEU A 38 41.71 3.97 -16.18
N ALA A 39 41.69 4.09 -17.51
CA ALA A 39 40.48 4.47 -18.23
C ALA A 39 39.36 3.44 -18.03
N ALA A 40 39.68 2.14 -18.12
CA ALA A 40 38.71 1.07 -17.91
C ALA A 40 38.14 1.07 -16.47
N ILE A 41 38.99 1.24 -15.45
CA ILE A 41 38.57 1.39 -14.05
C ILE A 41 37.65 2.61 -13.92
N GLY A 42 37.94 3.71 -14.60
CA GLY A 42 37.11 4.91 -14.57
C GLY A 42 35.71 4.68 -15.13
N VAL A 43 35.60 3.92 -16.22
CA VAL A 43 34.31 3.51 -16.77
C VAL A 43 33.55 2.62 -15.78
N ILE A 44 34.21 1.65 -15.15
CA ILE A 44 33.60 0.77 -14.13
C ILE A 44 33.10 1.58 -12.93
N LEU A 45 33.91 2.50 -12.40
CA LEU A 45 33.53 3.39 -11.29
C LEU A 45 32.33 4.28 -11.65
N LEU A 46 32.25 4.73 -12.91
CA LEU A 46 31.12 5.53 -13.39
C LEU A 46 29.82 4.70 -13.39
N PHE A 47 29.85 3.46 -13.88
CA PHE A 47 28.69 2.58 -13.87
C PHE A 47 28.29 2.13 -12.45
N HIS A 48 29.26 1.86 -11.58
CA HIS A 48 29.00 1.45 -10.20
C HIS A 48 28.33 2.57 -9.37
N ASN A 49 28.75 3.82 -9.57
CA ASN A 49 28.12 4.95 -8.89
C ASN A 49 26.71 5.26 -9.43
N ASN A 50 26.49 5.01 -10.73
CA ASN A 50 25.22 5.30 -11.37
C ASN A 50 24.13 4.26 -11.06
N SER A 51 24.47 3.02 -10.66
CA SER A 51 23.45 2.01 -10.35
C SER A 51 22.61 2.36 -9.12
N GLY A 52 23.24 2.91 -8.06
CA GLY A 52 22.52 3.36 -6.87
C GLY A 52 21.64 4.59 -7.15
N GLN A 53 22.17 5.57 -7.89
CA GLN A 53 21.41 6.76 -8.29
C GLN A 53 20.24 6.41 -9.21
N ARG A 54 20.42 5.46 -10.13
CA ARG A 54 19.37 4.98 -11.01
C ARG A 54 18.23 4.32 -10.22
N GLN A 55 18.56 3.48 -9.25
CA GLN A 55 17.56 2.84 -8.39
C GLN A 55 16.81 3.87 -7.54
N GLU A 56 17.49 4.90 -7.02
CA GLU A 56 16.83 5.99 -6.30
C GLU A 56 15.89 6.79 -7.22
N ILE A 57 16.32 7.12 -8.43
CA ILE A 57 15.50 7.87 -9.41
C ILE A 57 14.26 7.05 -9.81
N GLU A 58 14.43 5.77 -10.12
CA GLU A 58 13.32 4.86 -10.46
C GLU A 58 12.33 4.75 -9.28
N ALA A 59 12.83 4.55 -8.05
CA ALA A 59 11.99 4.49 -6.85
C ALA A 59 11.25 5.81 -6.56
N ILE A 60 11.87 6.97 -6.82
CA ILE A 60 11.22 8.28 -6.68
C ILE A 60 10.11 8.45 -7.72
N GLN A 61 10.34 8.06 -8.97
CA GLN A 61 9.34 8.15 -10.04
C GLN A 61 8.13 7.26 -9.73
N ASP A 62 8.37 6.00 -9.34
CA ASP A 62 7.29 5.07 -8.98
C ASP A 62 6.50 5.55 -7.76
N LYS A 63 7.19 6.10 -6.75
CA LYS A 63 6.53 6.72 -5.59
C LYS A 63 5.64 7.90 -6.02
N GLN A 64 6.09 8.76 -6.93
CA GLN A 64 5.29 9.88 -7.41
C GLN A 64 4.03 9.41 -8.15
N LEU A 65 4.14 8.36 -8.96
CA LEU A 65 3.00 7.75 -9.64
C LEU A 65 1.97 7.21 -8.62
N LEU A 66 2.43 6.50 -7.58
CA LEU A 66 1.56 6.02 -6.51
C LEU A 66 0.93 7.16 -5.70
N GLN A 67 1.66 8.24 -5.43
CA GLN A 67 1.11 9.42 -4.76
C GLN A 67 0.01 10.09 -5.61
N GLN A 68 0.22 10.22 -6.92
CA GLN A 68 -0.81 10.73 -7.83
C GLN A 68 -2.02 9.81 -7.88
N GLN A 69 -1.80 8.50 -7.88
CA GLN A 69 -2.88 7.52 -7.81
C GLN A 69 -3.65 7.63 -6.49
N LEU A 70 -2.95 7.77 -5.34
CA LEU A 70 -3.58 7.96 -4.04
C LEU A 70 -4.44 9.23 -4.01
N VAL A 71 -3.95 10.35 -4.56
CA VAL A 71 -4.75 11.59 -4.65
C VAL A 71 -6.01 11.39 -5.50
N ARG A 72 -5.91 10.67 -6.62
CA ARG A 72 -7.08 10.33 -7.45
C ARG A 72 -8.05 9.41 -6.71
N ASP A 73 -7.53 8.40 -6.02
CA ASP A 73 -8.34 7.48 -5.24
C ASP A 73 -9.05 8.25 -4.10
N ILE A 74 -8.37 9.16 -3.41
CA ILE A 74 -8.98 10.06 -2.40
C ILE A 74 -10.09 10.91 -3.00
N ALA A 75 -9.86 11.50 -4.19
CA ALA A 75 -10.89 12.28 -4.87
C ALA A 75 -12.12 11.45 -5.27
N ASN A 76 -11.93 10.14 -5.49
CA ASN A 76 -12.98 9.18 -5.86
C ASN A 76 -13.56 8.42 -4.65
N GLN A 77 -13.40 8.94 -3.43
CA GLN A 77 -13.97 8.32 -2.24
C GLN A 77 -15.50 8.13 -2.41
N PRO A 78 -16.02 6.90 -2.23
CA PRO A 78 -17.45 6.67 -2.22
C PRO A 78 -18.12 7.52 -1.15
N ARG A 79 -19.11 8.32 -1.55
CA ARG A 79 -19.91 9.10 -0.60
C ARG A 79 -20.93 8.18 0.03
N VAL A 80 -20.55 7.52 1.11
CA VAL A 80 -21.48 6.77 1.96
C VAL A 80 -21.87 7.67 3.12
N HIS A 81 -23.16 7.96 3.23
CA HIS A 81 -23.69 8.66 4.39
C HIS A 81 -24.01 7.61 5.45
N ILE A 82 -23.23 7.60 6.53
CA ILE A 82 -23.52 6.78 7.70
C ILE A 82 -24.05 7.75 8.75
N ASP A 83 -25.37 7.75 8.94
CA ASP A 83 -26.05 8.59 9.93
C ASP A 83 -25.96 8.02 11.36
N ILE A 84 -25.27 6.89 11.51
CA ILE A 84 -25.20 6.13 12.75
C ILE A 84 -23.92 6.47 13.46
N ASP A 85 -24.05 7.20 14.57
CA ASP A 85 -22.92 7.43 15.45
C ASP A 85 -22.51 6.12 16.17
N SER A 86 -21.26 6.07 16.63
CA SER A 86 -20.71 4.89 17.31
C SER A 86 -21.48 4.48 18.58
N THR A 87 -22.11 5.43 19.28
CA THR A 87 -22.87 5.20 20.51
C THR A 87 -24.23 4.57 20.21
N LEU A 88 -24.91 5.05 19.18
CA LEU A 88 -26.17 4.53 18.69
C LEU A 88 -25.97 3.11 18.14
N TYR A 89 -24.93 2.89 17.32
CA TYR A 89 -24.52 1.56 16.87
C TYR A 89 -24.30 0.61 18.07
N SER A 90 -23.53 1.03 19.08
CA SER A 90 -23.29 0.20 20.27
C SER A 90 -24.56 -0.10 21.07
N SER A 91 -25.54 0.81 21.07
CA SER A 91 -26.82 0.62 21.74
C SER A 91 -27.65 -0.46 21.05
N TYR A 92 -27.65 -0.50 19.71
CA TYR A 92 -28.32 -1.54 18.93
C TYR A 92 -27.69 -2.93 19.14
N ILE A 93 -26.36 -3.02 19.17
CA ILE A 93 -25.65 -4.28 19.48
C ILE A 93 -25.95 -4.73 20.91
N THR A 94 -25.96 -3.80 21.87
CA THR A 94 -26.28 -4.08 23.28
C THR A 94 -27.72 -4.57 23.43
N LEU A 95 -28.67 -4.03 22.65
CA LEU A 95 -30.06 -4.48 22.63
C LEU A 95 -30.17 -5.97 22.25
N ILE A 96 -29.46 -6.42 21.20
CA ILE A 96 -29.38 -7.85 20.85
C ILE A 96 -28.68 -8.65 21.96
N GLY A 97 -27.65 -8.07 22.58
CA GLY A 97 -26.90 -8.64 23.71
C GLY A 97 -27.74 -8.95 24.95
N THR A 98 -28.93 -8.38 25.09
CA THR A 98 -29.85 -8.70 26.20
C THR A 98 -30.29 -10.16 26.19
N ILE A 99 -30.40 -10.80 25.02
CA ILE A 99 -30.83 -12.20 24.87
C ILE A 99 -29.79 -13.18 25.45
N PRO A 100 -28.52 -13.17 25.01
CA PRO A 100 -27.49 -14.01 25.62
C PRO A 100 -27.16 -13.59 27.06
N GLY A 101 -27.36 -12.31 27.42
CA GLY A 101 -27.27 -11.84 28.80
C GLY A 101 -28.30 -12.51 29.71
N LEU A 102 -29.55 -12.62 29.26
CA LEU A 102 -30.60 -13.37 29.95
C LEU A 102 -30.25 -14.86 30.01
N ALA A 103 -29.82 -15.46 28.90
CA ALA A 103 -29.41 -16.88 28.87
C ALA A 103 -28.29 -17.21 29.86
N ALA A 104 -27.36 -16.28 30.10
CA ALA A 104 -26.25 -16.48 31.03
C ALA A 104 -26.66 -16.52 32.52
N VAL A 105 -27.75 -15.84 32.89
CA VAL A 105 -28.29 -15.89 34.26
C VAL A 105 -29.30 -17.02 34.47
N CYS A 106 -29.73 -17.66 33.38
CA CYS A 106 -30.63 -18.81 33.44
C CYS A 106 -29.86 -20.07 33.83
N THR A 107 -30.27 -20.70 34.93
CA THR A 107 -29.83 -22.07 35.25
C THR A 107 -30.49 -23.08 34.32
N GLU A 108 -29.84 -24.20 34.02
CA GLU A 108 -30.44 -25.30 33.23
C GLU A 108 -31.76 -25.81 33.83
N ALA A 109 -31.96 -25.66 35.14
CA ALA A 109 -33.19 -26.01 35.85
C ALA A 109 -34.29 -24.92 35.82
N SER A 110 -34.06 -23.77 35.16
CA SER A 110 -35.05 -22.70 35.14
C SER A 110 -36.22 -23.07 34.23
N SER A 111 -37.42 -23.16 34.82
CA SER A 111 -38.67 -23.46 34.14
C SER A 111 -39.36 -22.22 33.57
N SER A 112 -38.68 -21.08 33.49
CA SER A 112 -39.30 -19.87 32.93
C SER A 112 -39.24 -19.93 31.40
N ALA A 113 -40.34 -19.52 30.77
CA ALA A 113 -40.43 -19.47 29.31
C ALA A 113 -39.34 -18.56 28.70
N ALA A 114 -39.05 -17.45 29.39
CA ALA A 114 -38.03 -16.50 28.98
C ALA A 114 -36.62 -17.12 28.95
N CYS A 115 -36.28 -17.91 29.96
CA CYS A 115 -34.99 -18.60 30.01
C CYS A 115 -34.88 -19.67 28.92
N ASN A 116 -35.94 -20.46 28.70
CA ASN A 116 -35.93 -21.48 27.66
C ASN A 116 -35.70 -20.87 26.27
N ALA A 117 -36.44 -19.81 25.93
CA ALA A 117 -36.28 -19.10 24.67
C ALA A 117 -34.89 -18.47 24.53
N ALA A 118 -34.37 -17.84 25.59
CA ALA A 118 -33.05 -17.21 25.56
C ALA A 118 -31.92 -18.23 25.39
N LEU A 119 -31.96 -19.37 26.10
CA LEU A 119 -30.96 -20.43 26.00
C LEU A 119 -30.87 -21.01 24.59
N LYS A 120 -32.01 -21.18 23.90
CA LYS A 120 -32.06 -21.68 22.51
C LYS A 120 -31.46 -20.72 21.50
N LEU A 121 -31.75 -19.42 21.64
CA LEU A 121 -31.25 -18.39 20.71
C LEU A 121 -29.81 -17.96 21.01
N SER A 122 -29.35 -18.12 22.25
CA SER A 122 -28.06 -17.61 22.71
C SER A 122 -26.85 -18.06 21.89
N PRO A 123 -26.71 -19.33 21.43
CA PRO A 123 -25.52 -19.74 20.68
C PRO A 123 -25.33 -18.96 19.37
N MET A 124 -26.41 -18.81 18.59
CA MET A 124 -26.39 -18.07 17.32
C MET A 124 -26.13 -16.58 17.56
N ILE A 125 -26.79 -15.99 18.56
CA ILE A 125 -26.61 -14.57 18.88
C ILE A 125 -25.21 -14.29 19.43
N LYS A 126 -24.63 -15.17 20.25
CA LYS A 126 -23.24 -15.02 20.72
C LYS A 126 -22.26 -15.03 19.54
N LYS A 127 -22.40 -15.97 18.60
CA LYS A 127 -21.58 -16.01 17.38
C LYS A 127 -21.68 -14.72 16.56
N PHE A 128 -22.88 -14.16 16.44
CA PHE A 128 -23.11 -12.85 15.83
C PHE A 128 -22.38 -11.73 16.57
N LEU A 129 -22.53 -11.64 17.89
CA LEU A 129 -21.91 -10.60 18.71
C LEU A 129 -20.38 -10.70 18.70
N ASP A 130 -19.83 -11.91 18.73
CA ASP A 130 -18.39 -12.13 18.64
C ASP A 130 -17.85 -11.60 17.30
N SER A 131 -18.58 -11.87 16.20
CA SER A 131 -18.22 -11.36 14.87
C SER A 131 -18.38 -9.84 14.75
N ALA A 132 -19.43 -9.26 15.36
CA ALA A 132 -19.66 -7.82 15.36
C ALA A 132 -18.62 -7.06 16.22
N ASN A 133 -18.08 -7.70 17.25
CA ASN A 133 -17.13 -7.10 18.20
C ASN A 133 -15.66 -7.46 17.96
N ALA A 134 -15.34 -8.41 17.06
CA ALA A 134 -13.98 -8.87 16.80
C ALA A 134 -12.99 -7.73 16.47
N ASP A 135 -13.52 -6.62 15.97
CA ASP A 135 -12.77 -5.52 15.37
C ASP A 135 -13.13 -4.16 15.98
N ALA A 136 -13.16 -4.05 17.31
CA ALA A 136 -13.56 -2.81 18.00
C ALA A 136 -12.70 -1.57 17.62
N GLU A 137 -11.44 -1.79 17.21
CA GLU A 137 -10.51 -0.74 16.78
C GLU A 137 -10.70 -0.30 15.32
N LEU A 138 -11.47 -1.03 14.51
CA LEU A 138 -11.71 -0.67 13.12
C LEU A 138 -12.64 0.55 13.00
N PRO A 139 -12.56 1.30 11.88
CA PRO A 139 -13.52 2.34 11.55
C PRO A 139 -14.97 1.82 11.57
N VAL A 140 -15.92 2.69 11.93
CA VAL A 140 -17.34 2.34 12.11
C VAL A 140 -17.92 1.70 10.86
N GLU A 141 -17.52 2.16 9.67
CA GLU A 141 -17.90 1.65 8.36
C GLU A 141 -17.63 0.14 8.24
N LYS A 142 -16.42 -0.28 8.63
CA LYS A 142 -15.94 -1.65 8.48
C LYS A 142 -16.56 -2.56 9.53
N ARG A 143 -16.71 -2.05 10.75
CA ARG A 143 -17.46 -2.72 11.83
C ARG A 143 -18.91 -2.96 11.43
N LEU A 144 -19.56 -1.96 10.84
CA LEU A 144 -20.93 -2.05 10.36
C LEU A 144 -21.06 -3.10 9.25
N LEU A 145 -20.17 -3.09 8.24
CA LEU A 145 -20.16 -4.11 7.19
C LEU A 145 -20.01 -5.53 7.76
N ASN A 146 -19.05 -5.74 8.67
CA ASN A 146 -18.84 -7.03 9.33
C ASN A 146 -20.08 -7.46 10.12
N THR A 147 -20.71 -6.52 10.82
CA THR A 147 -21.96 -6.74 11.56
C THR A 147 -23.09 -7.17 10.62
N CYS A 148 -23.24 -6.53 9.46
CA CYS A 148 -24.33 -6.87 8.53
C CYS A 148 -24.13 -8.22 7.85
N ASN A 149 -22.89 -8.58 7.53
CA ASN A 149 -22.56 -9.92 7.06
C ASN A 149 -22.83 -10.98 8.15
N ALA A 150 -22.47 -10.69 9.41
CA ALA A 150 -22.75 -11.56 10.55
C ALA A 150 -24.27 -11.68 10.82
N ALA A 151 -25.03 -10.60 10.62
CA ALA A 151 -26.48 -10.59 10.77
C ALA A 151 -27.16 -11.51 9.75
N GLU A 152 -26.73 -11.45 8.48
CA GLU A 152 -27.25 -12.35 7.44
C GLU A 152 -26.96 -13.82 7.79
N SER A 153 -25.74 -14.14 8.26
CA SER A 153 -25.40 -15.49 8.73
C SER A 153 -26.28 -15.92 9.91
N MET A 154 -26.47 -15.04 10.89
CA MET A 154 -27.31 -15.31 12.07
C MET A 154 -28.76 -15.59 11.67
N LEU A 155 -29.32 -14.80 10.75
CA LEU A 155 -30.69 -14.98 10.27
C LEU A 155 -30.88 -16.30 9.51
N LEU A 156 -29.89 -16.73 8.71
CA LEU A 156 -29.91 -18.03 8.04
C LEU A 156 -29.79 -19.19 9.03
N GLU A 157 -28.94 -19.06 10.05
CA GLU A 157 -28.83 -20.05 11.12
C GLU A 157 -30.13 -20.16 11.94
N LEU A 158 -30.78 -19.03 12.23
CA LEU A 158 -32.07 -18.99 12.90
C LEU A 158 -33.15 -19.72 12.10
N GLU A 159 -33.22 -19.49 10.79
CA GLU A 159 -34.14 -20.19 9.89
C GLU A 159 -33.91 -21.71 9.90
N ALA A 160 -32.65 -22.12 9.80
CA ALA A 160 -32.26 -23.53 9.73
C ALA A 160 -32.47 -24.26 11.08
N SER A 161 -32.30 -23.55 12.20
CA SER A 161 -32.45 -24.12 13.54
C SER A 161 -33.89 -24.50 13.87
N GLY A 162 -34.87 -23.82 13.28
CA GLY A 162 -36.28 -23.99 13.65
C GLY A 162 -36.61 -23.61 15.09
N GLU A 163 -35.74 -22.84 15.77
CA GLU A 163 -35.92 -22.49 17.18
C GLU A 163 -37.00 -21.42 17.38
N LEU A 164 -37.32 -20.64 16.34
CA LEU A 164 -38.45 -19.70 16.31
C LEU A 164 -39.67 -20.33 15.64
N LEU A 165 -40.87 -19.82 15.97
CA LEU A 165 -42.07 -20.14 15.20
C LEU A 165 -41.85 -19.90 13.69
N PRO A 166 -42.37 -20.78 12.81
CA PRO A 166 -42.22 -20.62 11.37
C PRO A 166 -42.71 -19.28 10.84
N SER A 167 -43.83 -18.74 11.34
CA SER A 167 -44.28 -17.38 10.99
C SER A 167 -43.30 -16.31 11.47
N THR A 168 -42.87 -16.37 12.74
CA THR A 168 -41.93 -15.41 13.32
C THR A 168 -40.61 -15.38 12.55
N SER A 169 -40.03 -16.54 12.24
CA SER A 169 -38.78 -16.63 11.46
C SER A 169 -38.98 -16.08 10.04
N ARG A 170 -40.05 -16.49 9.36
CA ARG A 170 -40.35 -16.04 8.00
C ARG A 170 -40.54 -14.53 7.94
N GLU A 171 -41.31 -13.97 8.86
CA GLU A 171 -41.56 -12.53 8.91
C GLU A 171 -40.32 -11.75 9.32
N LEU A 172 -39.52 -12.23 10.29
CA LEU A 172 -38.24 -11.61 10.65
C LEU A 172 -37.31 -11.49 9.45
N ILE A 173 -37.07 -12.60 8.75
CA ILE A 173 -36.13 -12.68 7.63
C ILE A 173 -36.68 -11.97 6.40
N GLY A 174 -37.97 -12.15 6.11
CA GLY A 174 -38.67 -11.51 5.00
C GLY A 174 -38.66 -9.99 5.12
N ASN A 175 -39.01 -9.47 6.30
CA ASN A 175 -38.98 -8.03 6.55
C ASN A 175 -37.55 -7.47 6.55
N TYR A 176 -36.58 -8.18 7.15
CA TYR A 176 -35.17 -7.77 7.07
C TYR A 176 -34.71 -7.61 5.61
N LYS A 177 -34.93 -8.63 4.77
CA LYS A 177 -34.55 -8.60 3.35
C LYS A 177 -35.29 -7.51 2.58
N ALA A 178 -36.60 -7.36 2.81
CA ALA A 178 -37.42 -6.36 2.13
C ALA A 178 -36.99 -4.93 2.48
N ILE A 179 -36.67 -4.66 3.75
CA ILE A 179 -36.22 -3.33 4.21
C ILE A 179 -34.82 -3.05 3.66
N ALA A 180 -33.89 -4.00 3.78
CA ALA A 180 -32.51 -3.85 3.29
C ALA A 180 -32.47 -3.54 1.78
N GLN A 181 -33.36 -4.16 0.99
CA GLN A 181 -33.43 -3.95 -0.46
C GLN A 181 -33.99 -2.57 -0.85
N LYS A 182 -34.89 -1.99 -0.04
CA LYS A 182 -35.53 -0.70 -0.34
C LYS A 182 -34.60 0.50 -0.15
N ASN A 183 -33.44 0.34 0.49
CA ASN A 183 -32.43 1.39 0.65
C ASN A 183 -32.97 2.68 1.29
N MET A 184 -33.71 2.55 2.39
CA MET A 184 -34.54 3.63 2.92
C MET A 184 -33.79 4.68 3.75
N GLY A 185 -32.50 4.49 4.02
CA GLY A 185 -31.73 5.39 4.89
C GLY A 185 -32.40 5.51 6.26
N LEU A 186 -32.52 6.74 6.77
CA LEU A 186 -33.27 7.08 8.00
C LEU A 186 -34.74 6.60 7.99
N GLY A 187 -35.35 6.38 6.83
CA GLY A 187 -36.70 5.82 6.72
C GLY A 187 -36.80 4.35 7.17
N ALA A 188 -35.67 3.65 7.33
CA ALA A 188 -35.66 2.25 7.74
C ALA A 188 -36.16 2.08 9.18
N ALA A 189 -35.92 3.02 10.11
CA ALA A 189 -36.40 2.93 11.48
C ALA A 189 -37.94 2.83 11.55
N TYR A 190 -38.65 3.64 10.78
CA TYR A 190 -40.12 3.59 10.69
C TYR A 190 -40.61 2.25 10.11
N GLU A 191 -39.92 1.73 9.10
CA GLU A 191 -40.29 0.47 8.46
C GLU A 191 -39.96 -0.73 9.35
N VAL A 192 -38.91 -0.65 10.17
CA VAL A 192 -38.60 -1.62 11.23
C VAL A 192 -39.71 -1.66 12.26
N ASP A 193 -40.22 -0.51 12.72
CA ASP A 193 -41.34 -0.48 13.65
C ASP A 193 -42.62 -1.07 13.03
N ARG A 194 -42.91 -0.78 11.75
CA ARG A 194 -44.02 -1.41 11.04
C ARG A 194 -43.82 -2.93 10.89
N ALA A 195 -42.63 -3.38 10.53
CA ALA A 195 -42.30 -4.79 10.40
C ALA A 195 -42.41 -5.54 11.74
N ASN A 196 -42.01 -4.91 12.85
CA ASN A 196 -42.19 -5.47 14.19
C ASN A 196 -43.66 -5.70 14.51
N GLU A 197 -44.54 -4.78 14.10
CA GLU A 197 -45.99 -4.96 14.29
C GLU A 197 -46.54 -6.11 13.44
N VAL A 198 -46.07 -6.25 12.19
CA VAL A 198 -46.42 -7.40 11.34
C VAL A 198 -45.97 -8.71 11.97
N ILE A 199 -44.73 -8.81 12.46
CA ILE A 199 -44.22 -9.99 13.17
C ILE A 199 -45.13 -10.35 14.34
N LYS A 200 -45.54 -9.37 15.15
CA LYS A 200 -46.44 -9.60 16.29
C LYS A 200 -47.80 -10.09 15.84
N ILE A 201 -48.44 -9.43 14.88
CA ILE A 201 -49.79 -9.76 14.41
C ILE A 201 -49.82 -11.17 13.82
N GLU A 202 -48.94 -11.46 12.86
CA GLU A 202 -48.90 -12.75 12.16
C GLU A 202 -48.58 -13.89 13.12
N SER A 203 -47.56 -13.73 13.97
CA SER A 203 -47.15 -14.77 14.92
C SER A 203 -48.20 -14.99 16.01
N GLN A 204 -48.87 -13.94 16.48
CA GLN A 204 -50.00 -14.09 17.42
C GLN A 204 -51.21 -14.76 16.77
N SER A 205 -51.43 -14.54 15.47
CA SER A 205 -52.51 -15.20 14.74
C SER A 205 -52.29 -16.72 14.66
N GLU A 206 -51.06 -17.16 14.39
CA GLU A 206 -50.67 -18.57 14.41
C GLU A 206 -50.83 -19.16 15.82
N LEU A 207 -50.39 -18.42 16.85
CA LEU A 207 -50.54 -18.84 18.24
C LEU A 207 -52.03 -19.04 18.63
N ARG A 208 -52.92 -18.14 18.20
CA ARG A 208 -54.38 -18.27 18.41
C ARG A 208 -54.97 -19.44 17.62
N ALA A 209 -54.43 -19.77 16.45
CA ALA A 209 -54.87 -20.92 15.67
C ALA A 209 -54.48 -22.23 16.37
N LEU A 210 -53.27 -22.32 16.92
CA LEU A 210 -52.81 -23.46 17.74
C LEU A 210 -53.66 -23.63 19.00
N ASP A 211 -54.00 -22.51 19.65
CA ASP A 211 -54.87 -22.48 20.83
C ASP A 211 -56.26 -23.07 20.54
N LYS A 212 -56.91 -22.56 19.48
CA LYS A 212 -58.23 -23.05 19.02
C LYS A 212 -58.19 -24.51 18.58
N GLY A 213 -57.05 -25.00 18.09
CA GLY A 213 -56.84 -26.41 17.75
C GLY A 213 -56.77 -27.35 18.96
N GLY A 214 -56.80 -26.81 20.18
CA GLY A 214 -56.77 -27.58 21.43
C GLY A 214 -55.37 -28.03 21.85
N TYR A 215 -54.33 -27.60 21.12
CA TYR A 215 -52.94 -27.96 21.42
C TYR A 215 -52.41 -27.28 22.70
N LEU A 216 -53.12 -26.27 23.23
CA LEU A 216 -52.68 -25.45 24.36
C LEU A 216 -53.62 -25.53 25.59
N ASN A 217 -54.59 -26.44 25.62
CA ASN A 217 -55.63 -26.50 26.67
C ASN A 217 -55.16 -27.09 28.03
N ALA A 218 -53.85 -27.29 28.23
CA ALA A 218 -53.26 -27.84 29.45
C ALA A 218 -52.21 -26.88 30.03
N GLU A 219 -51.74 -27.12 31.25
CA GLU A 219 -50.68 -26.33 31.91
C GLU A 219 -49.39 -26.23 31.06
N ALA A 220 -49.07 -27.30 30.31
CA ALA A 220 -47.98 -27.30 29.32
C ALA A 220 -48.23 -26.35 28.13
N GLY A 221 -49.50 -26.10 27.80
CA GLY A 221 -49.93 -25.18 26.76
C GLY A 221 -49.74 -23.72 27.12
N ASP A 222 -50.00 -23.35 28.39
CA ASP A 222 -49.75 -21.99 28.87
C ASP A 222 -48.23 -21.68 28.87
N PHE A 223 -47.40 -22.64 29.31
CA PHE A 223 -45.94 -22.50 29.21
C PHE A 223 -45.48 -22.35 27.75
N PHE A 224 -45.99 -23.18 26.84
CA PHE A 224 -45.65 -23.08 25.42
C PHE A 224 -46.09 -21.73 24.82
N ARG A 225 -47.27 -21.22 25.19
CA ARG A 225 -47.78 -19.91 24.77
C ARG A 225 -46.85 -18.79 25.24
N GLU A 226 -46.36 -18.87 26.48
CA GLU A 226 -45.41 -17.91 27.02
C GLU A 226 -44.06 -17.97 26.29
N VAL A 227 -43.53 -19.18 26.02
CA VAL A 227 -42.28 -19.36 25.25
C VAL A 227 -42.42 -18.71 23.88
N MET A 228 -43.52 -18.98 23.18
CA MET A 228 -43.77 -18.39 21.86
C MET A 228 -43.93 -16.88 21.91
N SER A 229 -44.59 -16.34 22.95
CA SER A 229 -44.64 -14.89 23.14
C SER A 229 -43.26 -14.27 23.37
N VAL A 230 -42.36 -14.94 24.09
CA VAL A 230 -40.99 -14.47 24.27
C VAL A 230 -40.20 -14.56 22.97
N GLN A 231 -40.38 -15.62 22.18
CA GLN A 231 -39.73 -15.75 20.87
C GLN A 231 -40.12 -14.62 19.92
N ILE A 232 -41.41 -14.23 19.89
CA ILE A 232 -41.89 -13.08 19.12
C ILE A 232 -41.18 -11.80 19.59
N ASN A 233 -41.10 -11.57 20.91
CA ASN A 233 -40.40 -10.40 21.45
C ASN A 233 -38.90 -10.42 21.09
N ASN A 234 -38.23 -11.55 21.20
CA ASN A 234 -36.83 -11.70 20.81
C ASN A 234 -36.60 -11.43 19.32
N ALA A 235 -37.51 -11.88 18.45
CA ALA A 235 -37.44 -11.57 17.02
C ALA A 235 -37.56 -10.05 16.77
N THR A 236 -38.44 -9.35 17.50
CA THR A 236 -38.52 -7.87 17.39
C THR A 236 -37.27 -7.17 17.92
N ILE A 237 -36.67 -7.68 19.01
CA ILE A 237 -35.39 -7.18 19.56
C ILE A 237 -34.27 -7.36 18.52
N ILE A 238 -34.20 -8.53 17.88
CA ILE A 238 -33.25 -8.82 16.81
C ILE A 238 -33.45 -7.82 15.66
N LEU A 239 -34.68 -7.69 15.14
CA LEU A 239 -34.93 -6.79 14.01
C LEU A 239 -34.58 -5.33 14.33
N LYS A 240 -34.92 -4.85 15.53
CA LYS A 240 -34.54 -3.52 16.00
C LYS A 240 -33.04 -3.35 16.17
N GLY A 241 -32.37 -4.35 16.72
CA GLY A 241 -30.92 -4.32 16.86
C GLY A 241 -30.17 -4.36 15.52
N LEU A 242 -30.82 -4.87 14.48
CA LEU A 242 -30.29 -4.88 13.12
C LEU A 242 -30.62 -3.61 12.31
N THR A 243 -31.29 -2.61 12.90
CA THR A 243 -31.58 -1.32 12.26
C THR A 243 -30.35 -0.69 11.59
N PRO A 244 -29.12 -0.72 12.16
CA PRO A 244 -27.97 -0.15 11.48
C PRO A 244 -27.66 -0.74 10.10
N CYS A 245 -27.91 -2.04 9.94
CA CYS A 245 -27.74 -2.74 8.68
C CYS A 245 -28.87 -2.48 7.68
N LEU A 246 -30.02 -2.02 8.18
CA LEU A 246 -31.19 -1.69 7.37
C LEU A 246 -31.18 -0.23 6.90
N GLU A 247 -30.56 0.67 7.67
CA GLU A 247 -30.37 2.07 7.30
C GLU A 247 -29.25 2.23 6.26
N THR A 248 -28.25 1.35 6.27
CA THR A 248 -27.06 1.49 5.44
C THR A 248 -27.06 0.53 4.26
N ARG A 249 -26.73 1.01 3.05
CA ARG A 249 -26.68 0.14 1.86
C ARG A 249 -25.45 -0.75 1.89
N ASN A 250 -25.64 -2.07 2.00
CA ASN A 250 -24.54 -3.03 2.01
C ASN A 250 -23.62 -2.89 0.78
N SER A 251 -24.18 -2.64 -0.41
CA SER A 251 -23.38 -2.43 -1.63
C SER A 251 -22.55 -1.14 -1.64
N GLU A 252 -22.96 -0.11 -0.91
CA GLU A 252 -22.18 1.13 -0.75
C GLU A 252 -21.08 0.94 0.30
N LEU A 253 -21.39 0.24 1.40
CA LEU A 253 -20.40 -0.17 2.40
C LEU A 253 -19.31 -1.07 1.80
N GLN A 254 -19.67 -2.02 0.94
CA GLN A 254 -18.70 -2.87 0.23
C GLN A 254 -17.77 -2.04 -0.65
N LYS A 255 -18.30 -1.11 -1.45
CA LYS A 255 -17.49 -0.18 -2.27
C LYS A 255 -16.57 0.68 -1.42
N LEU A 256 -17.04 1.14 -0.26
CA LEU A 256 -16.24 1.93 0.67
C LEU A 256 -15.14 1.07 1.31
N ASN A 257 -15.43 -0.18 1.64
CA ASN A 257 -14.42 -1.10 2.16
C ASN A 257 -13.36 -1.42 1.11
N GLU A 258 -13.75 -1.76 -0.12
CA GLU A 258 -12.83 -1.97 -1.24
C GLU A 258 -11.93 -0.74 -1.48
N TRP A 259 -12.53 0.45 -1.46
CA TRP A 259 -11.80 1.71 -1.56
C TRP A 259 -10.82 1.90 -0.40
N THR A 260 -11.24 1.60 0.84
CA THR A 260 -10.43 1.73 2.05
C THR A 260 -9.24 0.77 2.02
N ASP A 261 -9.47 -0.48 1.65
CA ASP A 261 -8.42 -1.50 1.54
C ASP A 261 -7.42 -1.14 0.42
N LYS A 262 -7.92 -0.62 -0.72
CA LYS A 262 -7.07 -0.11 -1.81
C LYS A 262 -6.23 1.08 -1.37
N LYS A 263 -6.83 2.03 -0.64
CA LYS A 263 -6.13 3.20 -0.08
C LYS A 263 -5.02 2.76 0.87
N LEU A 264 -5.34 1.89 1.83
CA LEU A 264 -4.38 1.39 2.82
C LEU A 264 -3.21 0.67 2.14
N THR A 265 -3.50 -0.19 1.15
CA THR A 265 -2.48 -0.90 0.37
C THR A 265 -1.57 0.08 -0.38
N THR A 266 -2.13 1.16 -0.94
CA THR A 266 -1.37 2.19 -1.65
C THR A 266 -0.48 3.00 -0.69
N GLU A 267 -1.01 3.35 0.49
CA GLU A 267 -0.25 4.03 1.55
C GLU A 267 0.91 3.16 2.07
N GLN A 268 0.68 1.86 2.29
CA GLN A 268 1.72 0.91 2.67
C GLN A 268 2.82 0.83 1.61
N ARG A 269 2.48 0.71 0.33
CA ARG A 269 3.46 0.73 -0.76
C ARG A 269 4.28 2.03 -0.78
N ILE A 270 3.66 3.18 -0.55
CA ILE A 270 4.39 4.45 -0.45
C ILE A 270 5.39 4.43 0.73
N GLN A 271 5.02 3.81 1.86
CA GLN A 271 5.94 3.62 2.99
C GLN A 271 7.09 2.66 2.65
N GLU A 272 6.83 1.56 1.95
CA GLU A 272 7.87 0.64 1.46
C GLU A 272 8.86 1.37 0.54
N PHE A 273 8.37 2.19 -0.39
CA PHE A 273 9.22 3.02 -1.25
C PHE A 273 10.06 4.02 -0.45
N ASN A 274 9.52 4.62 0.62
CA ASN A 274 10.31 5.47 1.51
C ASN A 274 11.48 4.70 2.13
N GLN A 275 11.24 3.48 2.60
CA GLN A 275 12.30 2.63 3.15
C GLN A 275 13.34 2.24 2.09
N ILE A 276 12.92 1.96 0.85
CA ILE A 276 13.84 1.67 -0.26
C ILE A 276 14.72 2.88 -0.56
N ILE A 277 14.12 4.09 -0.63
CA ILE A 277 14.85 5.33 -0.87
C ILE A 277 15.84 5.61 0.27
N GLU A 278 15.45 5.43 1.53
CA GLU A 278 16.36 5.58 2.67
C GLU A 278 17.50 4.57 2.63
N LYS A 279 17.21 3.29 2.34
CA LYS A 279 18.24 2.27 2.17
C LYS A 279 19.19 2.61 1.03
N ALA A 280 18.67 3.01 -0.13
CA ALA A 280 19.48 3.40 -1.29
C ALA A 280 20.44 4.55 -0.97
N LYS A 281 20.01 5.53 -0.16
CA LYS A 281 20.87 6.62 0.34
C LYS A 281 22.00 6.12 1.23
N THR A 282 21.76 5.07 2.03
CA THR A 282 22.78 4.49 2.92
C THR A 282 23.76 3.52 2.23
N VAL A 283 23.40 2.95 1.08
CA VAL A 283 24.25 2.01 0.31
C VAL A 283 25.32 2.73 -0.52
N VAL A 284 25.30 4.06 -0.58
CA VAL A 284 26.41 4.82 -1.15
C VAL A 284 27.63 4.64 -0.25
N ASP A 285 28.60 3.82 -0.66
CA ASP A 285 29.88 3.67 0.02
C ASP A 285 30.56 5.05 0.05
N LEU A 286 30.44 5.75 1.19
CA LEU A 286 30.98 7.09 1.38
C LEU A 286 32.49 7.14 1.08
N GLY A 287 33.21 6.04 1.32
CA GLY A 287 34.63 5.93 1.04
C GLY A 287 34.92 5.93 -0.46
N LEU A 288 34.27 5.02 -1.19
CA LEU A 288 34.41 4.91 -2.64
C LEU A 288 33.89 6.16 -3.36
N TYR A 289 32.77 6.73 -2.92
CA TYR A 289 32.19 7.94 -3.47
C TYR A 289 33.08 9.18 -3.24
N SER A 290 33.62 9.33 -2.03
CA SER A 290 34.58 10.39 -1.70
C SER A 290 35.86 10.26 -2.53
N PHE A 291 36.38 9.04 -2.70
CA PHE A 291 37.52 8.78 -3.57
C PHE A 291 37.22 9.14 -5.03
N GLN A 292 36.07 8.71 -5.55
CA GLN A 292 35.65 8.97 -6.93
C GLN A 292 35.42 10.46 -7.22
N LEU A 293 34.85 11.22 -6.29
CA LEU A 293 34.63 12.66 -6.52
C LEU A 293 35.88 13.50 -6.29
N LYS A 294 36.69 13.17 -5.27
CA LYS A 294 37.80 14.03 -4.85
C LYS A 294 39.13 13.66 -5.48
N LEU A 295 39.41 12.37 -5.71
CA LEU A 295 40.73 11.91 -6.12
C LEU A 295 40.75 11.39 -7.56
N TRP A 296 39.71 10.68 -8.00
CA TRP A 296 39.65 10.11 -9.34
C TRP A 296 39.87 11.11 -10.49
N PRO A 297 39.34 12.35 -10.45
CA PRO A 297 39.61 13.33 -11.50
C PRO A 297 41.10 13.66 -11.64
N PHE A 298 41.86 13.64 -10.55
CA PHE A 298 43.30 13.87 -10.57
C PHE A 298 44.05 12.70 -11.23
N PHE A 299 43.64 11.46 -10.97
CA PHE A 299 44.19 10.28 -11.65
C PHE A 299 43.91 10.29 -13.15
N LEU A 300 42.69 10.67 -13.57
CA LEU A 300 42.34 10.80 -14.98
C LEU A 300 43.14 11.91 -15.68
N VAL A 301 43.26 13.08 -15.04
CA VAL A 301 44.06 14.19 -15.58
C VAL A 301 45.53 13.79 -15.72
N LEU A 302 46.09 13.09 -14.74
CA LEU A 302 47.46 12.59 -14.80
C LEU A 302 47.64 11.58 -15.95
N ALA A 303 46.73 10.62 -16.09
CA ALA A 303 46.76 9.63 -17.16
C ALA A 303 46.65 10.28 -18.55
N LEU A 304 45.73 11.24 -18.72
CA LEU A 304 45.57 12.00 -19.96
C LEU A 304 46.79 12.87 -20.28
N ALA A 305 47.37 13.53 -19.28
CA ALA A 305 48.58 14.33 -19.46
C ALA A 305 49.77 13.47 -19.90
N LEU A 306 49.96 12.28 -19.32
CA LEU A 306 50.99 11.34 -19.77
C LEU A 306 50.77 10.87 -21.21
N LYS A 307 49.51 10.57 -21.58
CA LYS A 307 49.16 10.23 -22.97
C LYS A 307 49.42 11.39 -23.93
N PHE A 308 49.12 12.62 -23.50
CA PHE A 308 49.44 13.84 -24.25
C PHE A 308 50.95 14.02 -24.42
N GLY A 309 51.74 13.86 -23.36
CA GLY A 309 53.20 13.89 -23.43
C GLY A 309 53.78 12.87 -24.41
N LYS A 310 53.20 11.67 -24.46
CA LYS A 310 53.55 10.63 -25.45
C LYS A 310 53.23 11.08 -26.89
N ALA A 311 52.09 11.72 -27.10
CA ALA A 311 51.72 12.25 -28.41
C ALA A 311 52.70 13.35 -28.85
N VAL A 312 53.07 14.25 -27.94
CA VAL A 312 54.11 15.28 -28.17
C VAL A 312 55.45 14.65 -28.52
N PHE A 313 55.84 13.56 -27.86
CA PHE A 313 57.02 12.77 -28.24
C PHE A 313 56.97 12.31 -29.71
N GLY A 314 55.85 11.73 -30.14
CA GLY A 314 55.67 11.27 -31.53
C GLY A 314 55.77 12.41 -32.56
N VAL A 315 55.31 13.61 -32.22
CA VAL A 315 55.38 14.80 -33.07
C VAL A 315 56.80 15.38 -33.14
N ASN A 316 57.59 15.30 -32.07
CA ASN A 316 58.96 15.83 -32.03
C ASN A 316 59.87 15.20 -33.10
N GLU A 317 59.76 13.90 -33.36
CA GLU A 317 60.50 13.24 -34.45
C GLU A 317 60.10 13.80 -35.83
N GLN A 318 58.80 14.03 -36.05
CA GLN A 318 58.30 14.63 -37.30
C GLN A 318 58.80 16.07 -37.46
N CYS A 319 58.75 16.88 -36.39
CA CYS A 319 59.27 18.24 -36.39
C CYS A 319 60.79 18.31 -36.61
N LYS A 320 61.58 17.44 -35.95
CA LYS A 320 63.04 17.37 -36.16
C LYS A 320 63.37 16.94 -37.59
N ALA A 321 62.65 15.97 -38.14
CA ALA A 321 62.81 15.55 -39.53
C ALA A 321 62.50 16.70 -40.51
N ALA A 322 61.42 17.45 -40.27
CA ALA A 322 61.06 18.62 -41.06
C ALA A 322 62.12 19.73 -40.96
N LEU A 323 62.61 20.05 -39.76
CA LEU A 323 63.65 21.05 -39.54
C LEU A 323 65.00 20.67 -40.18
N ARG A 324 65.38 19.38 -40.16
CA ARG A 324 66.56 18.91 -40.90
C ARG A 324 66.40 19.10 -42.40
N LYS A 325 65.24 18.75 -42.97
CA LYS A 325 64.95 18.99 -44.39
C LYS A 325 65.05 20.47 -44.74
N LEU A 326 64.47 21.35 -43.92
CA LEU A 326 64.54 22.80 -44.12
C LEU A 326 65.98 23.33 -44.02
N ARG A 327 66.79 22.84 -43.08
CA ARG A 327 68.22 23.23 -42.97
C ARG A 327 69.01 22.80 -44.20
N ILE A 328 68.82 21.56 -44.69
CA ILE A 328 69.48 21.07 -45.91
C ILE A 328 69.09 21.93 -47.13
N LEU A 329 67.80 22.30 -47.25
CA LEU A 329 67.32 23.18 -48.31
C LEU A 329 67.93 24.59 -48.20
N TRP A 330 68.09 25.10 -46.98
CA TRP A 330 68.73 26.38 -46.72
C TRP A 330 70.21 26.37 -47.10
N ASP A 331 70.97 25.36 -46.66
CA ASP A 331 72.40 25.24 -46.96
C ASP A 331 72.68 25.05 -48.46
N LYS A 332 71.81 24.31 -49.18
CA LYS A 332 71.88 24.25 -50.65
C LYS A 332 71.71 25.64 -51.27
N ARG A 333 70.77 26.44 -50.78
CA ARG A 333 70.48 27.78 -51.31
C ARG A 333 71.62 28.76 -51.06
N THR A 334 72.35 28.64 -49.96
CA THR A 334 73.52 29.49 -49.67
C THR A 334 74.74 29.10 -50.51
N HIS A 335 74.96 27.81 -50.79
CA HIS A 335 76.04 27.36 -51.67
C HIS A 335 75.82 27.74 -53.15
N THR A 336 74.58 27.75 -53.64
CA THR A 336 74.31 28.20 -55.02
C THR A 336 74.59 29.70 -55.20
N LYS A 337 74.40 30.51 -54.15
CA LYS A 337 74.69 31.96 -54.19
C LYS A 337 76.18 32.31 -54.09
N SER A 338 77.01 31.45 -53.49
CA SER A 338 78.47 31.70 -53.43
C SER A 338 79.18 31.36 -54.74
N VAL A 339 78.65 30.42 -55.53
CA VAL A 339 79.22 30.06 -56.85
C VAL A 339 78.90 31.13 -57.90
N GLN A 340 77.74 31.80 -57.82
CA GLN A 340 77.37 32.91 -58.72
C GLN A 340 78.06 34.26 -58.44
N ARG A 341 79.00 34.34 -57.49
CA ARG A 341 79.74 35.57 -57.15
C ARG A 341 81.23 35.53 -57.51
N GLN A 342 81.69 34.45 -58.15
CA GLN A 342 83.06 34.28 -58.62
C GLN A 342 83.20 34.30 -60.16
N ASP A 343 82.09 34.46 -60.87
CA ASP A 343 82.02 34.90 -62.26
C ASP A 343 81.50 36.35 -62.28
#